data_AF-A0AAV1N473-F1
#
_entry.id   AF-A0AAV1N473-F1
#
_cell.length_a   1.000
_cell.length_b   1.000
_cell.length_c   1.000
_cell.angle_alpha   90.00
_cell.angle_beta   90.00
_cell.angle_gamma   90.00
#
_symmetry.space_group_name_H-M   'P 1'
#
loop_
_entity.id
_entity.type
_entity.pdbx_description
1 polymer ?
#
loop_
_entity_poly.entity_id
_entity_poly.type
_entity_poly.pdbx_seq_one_letter_code
_entity_poly.pdbx_strand_id
1 'polypeptide(L)'
;MEILGSTFDDSVFSEARDRVCVSLSSYKAKVCEPQWFCESAALDTDDSLEKQKVYKFRGDLAVRQGKYQEALDAYSSCLELIADNNLTIRRDVLEGMARCCTKLGQTDQALELADLLSKEASNTCHLTGLLLLKVSIYQNFRDVGSKMSSLQQLCSLLPFNPWHWCNLGQTCLQLLESDRATGSSSPQRCEPAGEQKDGQIVEQQEELDEDRIWLKACMCFIRTRLLLRILRQQQSSFVLQRSESALQTTEEALQWLNPKETTLQAITEVMSEDLIPEKMREDYQDGESLGSVCVQSFRERWWNKVLLTGVLETDGPHRNAKS
;
A
#
# COMPACT_ATOMS: atom_id res chain seq x y z
N MET A 1 -28.36 -21.92 20.81
CA MET A 1 -27.55 -20.78 21.27
C MET A 1 -26.11 -21.25 21.20
N GLU A 2 -25.48 -21.07 20.04
CA GLU A 2 -24.11 -21.50 19.78
C GLU A 2 -23.20 -20.32 20.09
N ILE A 3 -22.33 -20.50 21.08
CA ILE A 3 -21.32 -19.52 21.46
C ILE A 3 -20.19 -19.67 20.45
N LEU A 4 -20.21 -18.83 19.41
CA LEU A 4 -19.09 -18.61 18.49
C LEU A 4 -18.01 -17.84 19.25
N GLY A 5 -17.11 -18.57 19.90
CA GLY A 5 -15.98 -18.01 20.64
C GLY A 5 -15.08 -19.11 21.17
N SER A 6 -13.89 -19.23 20.60
CA SER A 6 -12.76 -20.02 21.09
C SER A 6 -13.10 -21.42 21.64
N THR A 7 -13.45 -22.37 20.78
CA THR A 7 -13.21 -23.77 21.14
C THR A 7 -11.71 -23.98 21.10
N PHE A 8 -11.08 -23.93 22.27
CA PHE A 8 -9.70 -24.39 22.43
C PHE A 8 -9.64 -25.82 21.88
N ASP A 9 -8.71 -26.09 20.97
CA ASP A 9 -8.60 -27.41 20.38
C ASP A 9 -8.02 -28.37 21.43
N ASP A 10 -8.92 -29.05 22.16
CA ASP A 10 -8.59 -30.07 23.14
C ASP A 10 -7.87 -31.28 22.51
N SER A 11 -7.74 -31.33 21.17
CA SER A 11 -6.91 -32.32 20.49
C SER A 11 -5.43 -32.26 20.91
N VAL A 12 -4.96 -31.09 21.40
CA VAL A 12 -3.61 -30.90 21.93
C VAL A 12 -3.37 -31.68 23.24
N PHE A 13 -4.43 -31.96 24.00
CA PHE A 13 -4.38 -32.77 25.23
C PHE A 13 -4.82 -34.22 25.02
N SER A 14 -5.05 -34.63 23.77
CA SER A 14 -5.31 -36.03 23.44
C SER A 14 -4.13 -36.91 23.82
N GLU A 15 -4.40 -38.19 24.11
CA GLU A 15 -3.35 -39.18 24.32
C GLU A 15 -2.32 -39.11 23.18
N ALA A 16 -1.03 -39.13 23.55
CA ALA A 16 0.06 -39.03 22.59
C ALA A 16 -0.13 -40.10 21.51
N ARG A 17 -0.31 -39.68 20.25
CA ARG A 17 -0.34 -40.60 19.12
C ARG A 17 0.92 -41.46 19.18
N ASP A 18 0.76 -42.78 19.02
CA ASP A 18 1.88 -43.71 18.93
C ASP A 18 2.91 -43.16 17.95
N ARG A 19 4.02 -42.67 18.49
CA ARG A 19 5.11 -42.18 17.66
C ARG A 19 5.68 -43.39 16.97
N VAL A 20 5.33 -43.57 15.70
CA VAL A 20 5.98 -44.56 14.85
C VAL A 20 7.47 -44.29 14.96
N CYS A 21 8.21 -45.24 15.56
CA CYS A 21 9.66 -45.17 15.67
C CYS A 21 10.22 -45.40 14.26
N VAL A 22 10.19 -44.34 13.45
CA VAL A 22 10.83 -44.33 12.15
C VAL A 22 12.31 -44.07 12.41
N SER A 23 13.17 -44.97 11.96
CA SER A 23 14.61 -44.72 11.90
C SER A 23 14.83 -43.46 11.07
N LEU A 24 15.24 -42.37 11.73
CA LEU A 24 15.58 -41.14 11.03
C LEU A 24 16.77 -41.42 10.13
N SER A 25 16.62 -41.17 8.83
CA SER A 25 17.75 -41.18 7.90
C SER A 25 18.84 -40.26 8.42
N SER A 26 20.11 -40.64 8.27
CA SER A 26 21.23 -39.80 8.69
C SER A 26 21.15 -38.43 8.01
N TYR A 27 20.88 -37.39 8.80
CA TYR A 27 20.80 -36.03 8.31
C TYR A 27 22.20 -35.43 8.25
N LYS A 28 22.66 -35.10 7.04
CA LYS A 28 23.87 -34.30 6.86
C LYS A 28 23.46 -32.84 6.74
N ALA A 29 23.76 -32.06 7.77
CA ALA A 29 23.50 -30.62 7.75
C ALA A 29 24.24 -29.97 6.57
N LYS A 30 23.52 -29.10 5.83
CA LYS A 30 24.12 -28.30 4.77
C LYS A 30 24.97 -27.20 5.40
N VAL A 31 26.18 -27.01 4.87
CA VAL A 31 27.04 -25.88 5.22
C VAL A 31 26.76 -24.79 4.19
N CYS A 32 26.23 -23.66 4.67
CA CYS A 32 25.80 -22.54 3.83
C CYS A 32 26.73 -21.35 4.10
N GLU A 33 27.83 -21.28 3.37
CA GLU A 33 28.73 -20.12 3.42
C GLU A 33 28.03 -18.85 2.90
N PRO A 34 28.51 -17.64 3.25
CA PRO A 34 27.96 -16.40 2.70
C PRO A 34 27.90 -16.45 1.17
N GLN A 35 26.72 -16.13 0.61
CA GLN A 35 26.46 -16.18 -0.83
C GLN A 35 26.63 -17.56 -1.49
N TRP A 36 26.53 -18.67 -0.76
CA TRP A 36 26.61 -20.04 -1.31
C TRP A 36 25.74 -20.25 -2.57
N PHE A 37 24.58 -19.60 -2.63
CA PHE A 37 23.65 -19.68 -3.76
C PHE A 37 24.19 -19.04 -5.05
N CYS A 38 25.27 -18.26 -5.01
CA CYS A 38 25.90 -17.68 -6.20
C CYS A 38 26.75 -18.71 -6.96
N GLU A 39 27.23 -19.76 -6.31
CA GLU A 39 28.03 -20.79 -6.95
C GLU A 39 27.19 -21.62 -7.93
N SER A 40 27.75 -22.01 -9.07
CA SER A 40 27.06 -22.87 -10.04
C SER A 40 26.67 -24.21 -9.42
N ALA A 41 27.52 -24.74 -8.54
CA ALA A 41 27.30 -25.99 -7.80
C ALA A 41 26.02 -25.97 -6.93
N ALA A 42 25.49 -24.80 -6.58
CA ALA A 42 24.23 -24.69 -5.83
C ALA A 42 23.02 -25.23 -6.63
N LEU A 43 23.12 -25.30 -7.97
CA LEU A 43 22.10 -25.88 -8.84
C LEU A 43 22.34 -27.36 -9.17
N ASP A 44 23.48 -27.93 -8.74
CA ASP A 44 23.87 -29.32 -8.99
C ASP A 44 23.15 -30.26 -8.02
N THR A 45 21.82 -30.30 -8.13
CA THR A 45 20.91 -31.14 -7.34
C THR A 45 19.72 -31.54 -8.20
N ASP A 46 19.04 -32.63 -7.90
CA ASP A 46 17.77 -32.99 -8.55
C ASP A 46 16.56 -32.41 -7.80
N ASP A 47 16.78 -31.82 -6.62
CA ASP A 47 15.73 -31.23 -5.80
C ASP A 47 15.26 -29.87 -6.36
N SER A 48 14.04 -29.84 -6.90
CA SER A 48 13.42 -28.64 -7.47
C SER A 48 13.20 -27.53 -6.44
N LEU A 49 12.94 -27.89 -5.17
CA LEU A 49 12.75 -26.92 -4.09
C LEU A 49 14.07 -26.22 -3.75
N GLU A 50 15.19 -26.93 -3.82
CA GLU A 50 16.51 -26.33 -3.60
C GLU A 50 16.91 -25.40 -4.74
N LYS A 51 16.65 -25.80 -6.00
CA LYS A 51 16.83 -24.91 -7.16
C LYS A 51 15.98 -23.65 -7.04
N GLN A 52 14.72 -23.79 -6.65
CA GLN A 52 13.81 -22.66 -6.41
C GLN A 52 14.40 -21.67 -5.40
N LYS A 53 14.90 -22.14 -4.26
CA LYS A 53 15.54 -21.29 -3.24
C LYS A 53 16.76 -20.56 -3.79
N VAL A 54 17.61 -21.26 -4.55
CA VAL A 54 18.81 -20.66 -5.17
C VAL A 54 18.42 -19.51 -6.10
N TYR A 55 17.48 -19.75 -7.02
CA TYR A 55 17.01 -18.71 -7.93
C TYR A 55 16.36 -17.53 -7.21
N LYS A 56 15.54 -17.80 -6.19
CA LYS A 56 14.96 -16.75 -5.34
C LYS A 56 16.05 -15.88 -4.71
N PHE A 57 17.05 -16.48 -4.05
CA PHE A 57 18.13 -15.73 -3.40
C PHE A 57 19.01 -14.96 -4.39
N ARG A 58 19.26 -15.52 -5.58
CA ARG A 58 19.94 -14.80 -6.66
C ARG A 58 19.16 -13.57 -7.11
N GLY A 59 17.83 -13.71 -7.28
CA GLY A 59 16.93 -12.61 -7.58
C GLY A 59 17.00 -11.52 -6.52
N ASP A 60 16.81 -11.88 -5.25
CA ASP A 60 16.86 -10.95 -4.11
C ASP A 60 18.20 -10.20 -4.01
N LEU A 61 19.31 -10.91 -4.23
CA LEU A 61 20.64 -10.31 -4.24
C LEU A 61 20.82 -9.35 -5.43
N ALA A 62 20.39 -9.74 -6.63
CA ALA A 62 20.47 -8.91 -7.82
C ALA A 62 19.63 -7.63 -7.68
N VAL A 63 18.44 -7.69 -7.06
CA VAL A 63 17.64 -6.51 -6.71
C VAL A 63 18.44 -5.56 -5.81
N ARG A 64 19.09 -6.08 -4.76
CA ARG A 64 19.91 -5.27 -3.85
C ARG A 64 21.11 -4.63 -4.54
N GLN A 65 21.64 -5.27 -5.59
CA GLN A 65 22.74 -4.74 -6.41
C GLN A 65 22.26 -3.78 -7.51
N GLY A 66 20.95 -3.57 -7.68
CA GLY A 66 20.39 -2.75 -8.75
C GLY A 66 20.41 -3.40 -10.13
N LYS A 67 20.66 -4.71 -10.21
CA LYS A 67 20.72 -5.47 -11.46
C LYS A 67 19.35 -6.07 -11.78
N TYR A 68 18.42 -5.21 -12.17
CA TYR A 68 17.01 -5.58 -12.26
C TYR A 68 16.69 -6.60 -13.36
N GLN A 69 17.43 -6.61 -14.48
CA GLN A 69 17.25 -7.63 -15.52
C GLN A 69 17.71 -9.01 -15.03
N GLU A 70 18.90 -9.10 -14.42
CA GLU A 70 19.39 -10.36 -13.82
C GLU A 70 18.45 -10.87 -12.73
N ALA A 71 17.88 -9.95 -11.93
CA ALA A 71 16.88 -10.30 -10.93
C ALA A 71 15.61 -10.89 -11.56
N LEU A 72 15.12 -10.29 -12.64
CA LEU A 72 13.93 -10.74 -13.35
C LEU A 72 14.12 -12.12 -14.00
N ASP A 73 15.30 -12.38 -14.56
CA ASP A 73 15.64 -13.68 -15.16
C ASP A 73 15.72 -14.77 -14.07
N ALA A 74 16.31 -14.44 -12.91
CA ALA A 74 16.37 -15.34 -11.76
C ALA A 74 14.98 -15.60 -11.16
N TYR A 75 14.15 -14.57 -11.01
CA TYR A 75 12.77 -14.74 -10.52
C TYR A 75 11.91 -15.53 -11.50
N SER A 76 12.07 -15.36 -12.82
CA SER A 76 11.39 -16.18 -13.83
C SER A 76 11.76 -17.65 -13.68
N SER A 77 13.06 -17.94 -13.54
CA SER A 77 13.56 -19.31 -13.29
C SER A 77 13.04 -19.88 -11.97
N CYS A 78 12.89 -19.03 -10.94
CA CYS A 78 12.28 -19.43 -9.67
C CYS A 78 10.80 -19.79 -9.86
N LEU A 79 10.04 -18.95 -10.56
CA LEU A 79 8.60 -19.07 -10.77
C LEU A 79 8.21 -20.39 -11.45
N GLU A 80 9.00 -20.84 -12.43
CA GLU A 80 8.83 -22.13 -13.10
C GLU A 80 8.95 -23.34 -12.16
N LEU A 81 9.64 -23.17 -11.04
CA LEU A 81 9.87 -24.21 -10.03
C LEU A 81 8.91 -24.09 -8.83
N ILE A 82 7.99 -23.12 -8.83
CA ILE A 82 6.99 -22.97 -7.76
C ILE A 82 5.82 -23.90 -8.00
N ALA A 83 5.57 -24.78 -7.03
CA ALA A 83 4.36 -25.59 -7.02
C ALA A 83 3.11 -24.70 -6.85
N ASP A 84 2.02 -25.02 -7.55
CA ASP A 84 0.80 -24.21 -7.60
C ASP A 84 0.17 -23.93 -6.22
N ASN A 85 0.42 -24.80 -5.23
CA ASN A 85 -0.07 -24.65 -3.87
C ASN A 85 0.79 -23.71 -3.00
N ASN A 86 1.99 -23.34 -3.43
CA ASN A 86 2.90 -22.48 -2.66
C ASN A 86 2.68 -21.00 -2.99
N LEU A 87 1.50 -20.51 -2.61
CA LEU A 87 1.07 -19.14 -2.88
C LEU A 87 1.98 -18.10 -2.20
N THR A 88 2.57 -18.41 -1.05
CA THR A 88 3.43 -17.47 -0.32
C THR A 88 4.68 -17.11 -1.10
N ILE A 89 5.43 -18.12 -1.59
CA ILE A 89 6.63 -17.86 -2.38
C ILE A 89 6.28 -17.31 -3.76
N ARG A 90 5.17 -17.79 -4.37
CA ARG A 90 4.69 -17.27 -5.65
C ARG A 90 4.44 -15.76 -5.59
N ARG A 91 3.69 -15.30 -4.58
CA ARG A 91 3.38 -13.87 -4.41
C ARG A 91 4.63 -13.03 -4.19
N ASP A 92 5.57 -13.51 -3.36
CA ASP A 92 6.84 -12.84 -3.08
C ASP A 92 7.68 -12.67 -4.36
N VAL A 93 7.79 -13.72 -5.17
CA VAL A 93 8.50 -13.70 -6.46
C VAL A 93 7.82 -12.78 -7.47
N LEU A 94 6.48 -12.85 -7.61
CA LEU A 94 5.73 -11.96 -8.51
C LEU A 94 5.83 -10.49 -8.11
N GLU A 95 5.82 -10.18 -6.81
CA GLU A 95 6.05 -8.83 -6.31
C GLU A 95 7.48 -8.36 -6.61
N GLY A 96 8.48 -9.23 -6.42
CA GLY A 96 9.88 -8.98 -6.79
C GLY A 96 10.03 -8.67 -8.28
N MET A 97 9.38 -9.45 -9.15
CA MET A 97 9.35 -9.22 -10.60
C MET A 97 8.71 -7.87 -10.94
N ALA A 98 7.55 -7.54 -10.35
CA ALA A 98 6.86 -6.28 -10.61
C ALA A 98 7.72 -5.06 -10.21
N ARG A 99 8.42 -5.15 -9.08
CA ARG A 99 9.40 -4.15 -8.63
C ARG A 99 10.57 -4.03 -9.62
N CYS A 100 11.06 -5.13 -10.18
CA CYS A 100 12.10 -5.12 -11.21
C CYS A 100 11.61 -4.45 -12.50
N CYS A 101 10.44 -4.85 -13.04
CA CYS A 101 9.82 -4.22 -14.22
C CYS A 101 9.65 -2.70 -14.02
N THR A 102 9.21 -2.29 -12.83
CA THR A 102 9.10 -0.86 -12.48
C THR A 102 10.43 -0.13 -12.63
N LYS A 103 11.53 -0.72 -12.12
CA LYS A 103 12.86 -0.11 -12.20
C LYS A 103 13.48 -0.15 -13.59
N LEU A 104 13.08 -1.10 -14.42
CA LEU A 104 13.46 -1.20 -15.83
C LEU A 104 12.63 -0.28 -16.74
N GLY A 105 11.61 0.40 -16.23
CA GLY A 105 10.72 1.26 -17.00
C GLY A 105 9.65 0.49 -17.81
N GLN A 106 9.43 -0.79 -17.49
CA GLN A 106 8.45 -1.65 -18.15
C GLN A 106 7.08 -1.54 -17.47
N THR A 107 6.32 -0.48 -17.80
CA THR A 107 5.03 -0.18 -17.16
C THR A 107 4.02 -1.31 -17.31
N ASP A 108 3.80 -1.80 -18.53
CA ASP A 108 2.75 -2.78 -18.83
C ASP A 108 2.98 -4.08 -18.06
N GLN A 109 4.22 -4.60 -18.10
CA GLN A 109 4.59 -5.83 -17.37
C GLN A 109 4.44 -5.68 -15.86
N ALA A 110 4.81 -4.51 -15.30
CA ALA A 110 4.64 -4.26 -13.87
C ALA A 110 3.16 -4.28 -13.46
N LEU A 111 2.27 -3.72 -14.30
CA LEU A 111 0.83 -3.71 -14.05
C LEU A 111 0.19 -5.08 -14.27
N GLU A 112 0.60 -5.84 -15.29
CA GLU A 112 0.15 -7.22 -15.50
C GLU A 112 0.45 -8.11 -14.29
N LEU A 113 1.65 -8.00 -13.72
CA LEU A 113 2.04 -8.73 -12.51
C LEU A 113 1.23 -8.27 -11.29
N ALA A 114 0.95 -6.98 -11.15
CA ALA A 114 0.10 -6.47 -10.09
C ALA A 114 -1.35 -6.99 -10.21
N ASP A 115 -1.89 -7.10 -11.43
CA ASP A 115 -3.23 -7.63 -11.66
C ASP A 115 -3.30 -9.14 -11.45
N LEU A 116 -2.23 -9.87 -11.72
CA LEU A 116 -2.10 -11.28 -11.32
C LEU A 116 -2.14 -11.41 -9.79
N LEU A 117 -1.34 -10.63 -9.07
CA LEU A 117 -1.33 -10.60 -7.60
C LEU A 117 -2.69 -10.21 -6.99
N SER A 118 -3.47 -9.38 -7.69
CA SER A 118 -4.83 -9.01 -7.32
C SER A 118 -5.79 -10.19 -7.36
N LYS A 119 -5.70 -11.05 -8.38
CA LYS A 119 -6.53 -12.25 -8.50
C LYS A 119 -6.19 -13.29 -7.43
N GLU A 120 -4.95 -13.29 -6.96
CA GLU A 120 -4.47 -14.20 -5.91
C GLU A 120 -4.60 -13.62 -4.48
N ALA A 121 -5.15 -12.41 -4.32
CA ALA A 121 -5.32 -11.80 -3.01
C ALA A 121 -6.51 -12.43 -2.26
N SER A 122 -6.28 -12.86 -1.02
CA SER A 122 -7.28 -13.60 -0.22
C SER A 122 -7.55 -12.97 1.14
N ASN A 123 -6.64 -12.12 1.61
CA ASN A 123 -6.76 -11.42 2.89
C ASN A 123 -6.33 -9.94 2.75
N THR A 124 -6.59 -9.17 3.81
CA THR A 124 -6.23 -7.75 3.90
C THR A 124 -4.73 -7.49 3.80
N CYS A 125 -3.86 -8.39 4.27
CA CYS A 125 -2.40 -8.25 4.11
C CYS A 125 -2.00 -8.30 2.62
N HIS A 126 -2.56 -9.27 1.89
CA HIS A 126 -2.32 -9.46 0.46
C HIS A 126 -2.74 -8.21 -0.33
N LEU A 127 -3.91 -7.67 0.01
CA LEU A 127 -4.42 -6.46 -0.61
C LEU A 127 -3.58 -5.23 -0.24
N THR A 128 -3.17 -5.10 1.02
CA THR A 128 -2.29 -4.00 1.47
C THR A 128 -0.97 -4.00 0.71
N GLY A 129 -0.31 -5.16 0.62
CA GLY A 129 0.95 -5.31 -0.13
C GLY A 129 0.79 -4.94 -1.61
N LEU A 130 -0.29 -5.41 -2.24
CA LEU A 130 -0.63 -5.08 -3.62
C LEU A 130 -0.85 -3.57 -3.82
N LEU A 131 -1.59 -2.91 -2.95
CA LEU A 131 -1.85 -1.47 -3.07
C LEU A 131 -0.57 -0.65 -2.88
N LEU A 132 0.31 -1.06 -1.95
CA LEU A 132 1.62 -0.44 -1.78
C LEU A 132 2.51 -0.62 -3.01
N LEU A 133 2.49 -1.81 -3.63
CA LEU A 133 3.16 -2.07 -4.90
C LEU A 133 2.61 -1.14 -6.01
N LYS A 134 1.28 -1.06 -6.17
CA LYS A 134 0.64 -0.16 -7.14
C LYS A 134 1.03 1.30 -6.92
N VAL A 135 1.04 1.78 -5.67
CA VAL A 135 1.53 3.13 -5.32
C VAL A 135 2.98 3.34 -5.79
N SER A 136 3.86 2.35 -5.60
CA SER A 136 5.26 2.44 -6.06
C SER A 136 5.38 2.44 -7.59
N ILE A 137 4.59 1.61 -8.29
CA ILE A 137 4.54 1.55 -9.75
C ILE A 137 4.12 2.92 -10.30
N TYR A 138 2.95 3.40 -9.88
CA TYR A 138 2.39 4.66 -10.36
C TYR A 138 3.26 5.86 -10.02
N GLN A 139 3.89 5.88 -8.84
CA GLN A 139 4.88 6.90 -8.49
C GLN A 139 6.06 6.93 -9.46
N ASN A 140 6.59 5.76 -9.85
CA ASN A 140 7.74 5.67 -10.76
C ASN A 140 7.39 6.17 -12.17
N PHE A 141 6.17 5.89 -12.63
CA PHE A 141 5.67 6.29 -13.95
C PHE A 141 4.93 7.63 -13.98
N ARG A 142 4.91 8.36 -12.85
CA ARG A 142 4.25 9.67 -12.69
C ARG A 142 2.75 9.65 -12.99
N ASP A 143 2.09 8.50 -12.84
CA ASP A 143 0.63 8.42 -12.88
C ASP A 143 0.06 8.78 -11.50
N VAL A 144 -0.19 10.07 -11.30
CA VAL A 144 -0.61 10.56 -9.99
C VAL A 144 -2.06 10.19 -9.66
N GLY A 145 -2.94 10.12 -10.66
CA GLY A 145 -4.34 9.75 -10.47
C GLY A 145 -4.49 8.32 -9.95
N SER A 146 -3.83 7.37 -10.59
CA SER A 146 -3.86 5.96 -10.16
C SER A 146 -3.14 5.74 -8.83
N LYS A 147 -2.08 6.51 -8.55
CA LYS A 147 -1.42 6.55 -7.23
C LYS A 147 -2.39 7.02 -6.14
N MET A 148 -3.10 8.12 -6.37
CA MET A 148 -4.08 8.66 -5.42
C MET A 148 -5.21 7.67 -5.16
N SER A 149 -5.76 7.04 -6.20
CA SER A 149 -6.80 6.01 -6.04
C SER A 149 -6.31 4.83 -5.18
N SER A 150 -5.08 4.36 -5.41
CA SER A 150 -4.47 3.29 -4.60
C SER A 150 -4.27 3.71 -3.14
N LEU A 151 -3.88 4.97 -2.89
CA LEU A 151 -3.74 5.52 -1.55
C LEU A 151 -5.09 5.71 -0.83
N GLN A 152 -6.14 6.13 -1.54
CA GLN A 152 -7.50 6.20 -1.00
C GLN A 152 -7.99 4.81 -0.56
N GLN A 153 -7.72 3.78 -1.37
CA GLN A 153 -8.02 2.38 -1.01
C GLN A 153 -7.24 1.94 0.23
N LEU A 154 -5.96 2.30 0.35
CA LEU A 154 -5.17 2.05 1.57
C LEU A 154 -5.74 2.76 2.80
N CYS A 155 -6.18 4.01 2.66
CA CYS A 155 -6.84 4.76 3.74
C CYS A 155 -8.16 4.11 4.15
N SER A 156 -8.94 3.56 3.20
CA SER A 156 -10.15 2.80 3.49
C SER A 156 -9.87 1.48 4.22
N LEU A 157 -8.85 0.74 3.77
CA LEU A 157 -8.48 -0.55 4.31
C LEU A 157 -7.82 -0.44 5.70
N LEU A 158 -7.01 0.61 5.90
CA LEU A 158 -6.24 0.84 7.13
C LEU A 158 -6.51 2.25 7.67
N PRO A 159 -7.75 2.53 8.13
CA PRO A 159 -8.23 3.87 8.48
C PRO A 159 -7.45 4.55 9.60
N PHE A 160 -6.75 3.78 10.42
CA PHE A 160 -5.99 4.23 11.59
C PHE A 160 -4.49 4.32 11.35
N ASN A 161 -4.01 4.01 10.14
CA ASN A 161 -2.60 4.16 9.81
C ASN A 161 -2.29 5.60 9.35
N PRO A 162 -1.62 6.44 10.17
CA PRO A 162 -1.38 7.85 9.85
C PRO A 162 -0.53 8.06 8.59
N TRP A 163 0.30 7.08 8.22
CA TRP A 163 1.27 7.21 7.14
C TRP A 163 0.64 7.15 5.76
N HIS A 164 -0.44 6.38 5.58
CA HIS A 164 -1.17 6.34 4.30
C HIS A 164 -1.89 7.67 4.05
N TRP A 165 -2.54 8.23 5.07
CA TRP A 165 -3.12 9.57 5.03
C TRP A 165 -2.06 10.63 4.71
N CYS A 166 -0.90 10.56 5.35
CA CYS A 166 0.18 11.52 5.12
C CYS A 166 0.67 11.46 3.68
N ASN A 167 0.87 10.26 3.13
CA ASN A 167 1.30 10.06 1.75
C ASN A 167 0.25 10.54 0.74
N LEU A 168 -1.05 10.33 1.01
CA LEU A 168 -2.13 10.87 0.19
C LEU A 168 -2.13 12.41 0.22
N GLY A 169 -1.99 13.02 1.41
CA GLY A 169 -1.88 14.47 1.56
C GLY A 169 -0.67 15.06 0.82
N GLN A 170 0.50 14.43 0.94
CA GLN A 170 1.71 14.83 0.22
C GLN A 170 1.54 14.70 -1.30
N THR A 171 0.88 13.65 -1.78
CA THR A 171 0.59 13.47 -3.20
C THR A 171 -0.32 14.58 -3.72
N CYS A 172 -1.35 14.96 -2.97
CA CYS A 172 -2.20 16.10 -3.30
C CYS A 172 -1.40 17.42 -3.31
N LEU A 173 -0.54 17.63 -2.31
CA LEU A 173 0.28 18.84 -2.21
C LEU A 173 1.24 18.99 -3.41
N GLN A 174 1.90 17.91 -3.82
CA GLN A 174 2.79 17.89 -4.98
C GLN A 174 2.06 18.25 -6.28
N LEU A 175 0.80 17.84 -6.43
CA LEU A 175 -0.03 18.23 -7.58
C LEU A 175 -0.32 19.73 -7.57
N LEU A 176 -0.72 20.28 -6.43
CA LEU A 176 -0.99 21.72 -6.29
C LEU A 176 0.25 22.58 -6.57
N GLU A 177 1.43 22.13 -6.11
CA GLU A 177 2.69 22.80 -6.38
C GLU A 177 3.08 22.75 -7.87
N SER A 178 2.86 21.59 -8.51
CA SER A 178 3.16 21.40 -9.93
C SER A 178 2.30 22.31 -10.80
N ASP A 179 0.99 22.41 -10.50
CA ASP A 179 0.06 23.21 -11.29
C ASP A 179 0.36 24.71 -11.18
N ARG A 180 0.71 25.17 -9.96
CA ARG A 180 1.17 26.56 -9.72
C ARG A 180 2.48 26.87 -10.44
N ALA A 181 3.39 25.90 -10.57
CA ALA A 181 4.64 26.08 -11.30
C ALA A 181 4.44 26.10 -12.84
N THR A 182 3.41 25.41 -13.36
CA THR A 182 3.10 25.32 -14.79
C THR A 182 2.12 26.39 -15.31
N GLY A 183 1.85 27.43 -14.53
CA GLY A 183 0.95 28.56 -14.85
C GLY A 183 1.27 29.40 -16.11
N SER A 184 2.00 28.87 -17.11
CA SER A 184 2.24 29.49 -18.42
C SER A 184 2.12 28.55 -19.63
N SER A 185 1.64 27.31 -19.52
CA SER A 185 1.46 26.48 -20.73
C SER A 185 0.24 25.58 -20.65
N SER A 186 -0.71 25.84 -21.55
CA SER A 186 -1.85 24.99 -21.85
C SER A 186 -1.40 23.55 -22.14
N PRO A 187 -2.15 22.52 -21.71
CA PRO A 187 -1.72 21.15 -21.93
C PRO A 187 -1.87 20.75 -23.40
N GLN A 188 -0.76 20.58 -24.10
CA GLN A 188 -0.71 19.75 -25.30
C GLN A 188 -0.90 18.29 -24.85
N ARG A 189 -2.08 17.76 -25.15
CA ARG A 189 -2.52 16.40 -24.82
C ARG A 189 -1.95 15.43 -25.87
N CYS A 190 -1.16 14.45 -25.43
CA CYS A 190 -0.92 13.24 -26.22
C CYS A 190 -2.11 12.30 -26.01
N GLU A 191 -2.81 11.96 -27.09
CA GLU A 191 -3.87 10.95 -27.12
C GLU A 191 -3.28 9.54 -26.91
N PRO A 192 -3.81 8.71 -26.00
CA PRO A 192 -3.63 7.28 -26.07
C PRO A 192 -4.70 6.66 -26.97
N ALA A 193 -4.29 5.90 -27.98
CA ALA A 193 -5.19 5.05 -28.74
C ALA A 193 -5.59 3.85 -27.88
N GLY A 194 -6.83 3.86 -27.37
CA GLY A 194 -7.42 2.72 -26.67
C GLY A 194 -8.79 3.08 -26.10
N GLU A 195 -9.81 2.32 -26.47
CA GLU A 195 -11.20 2.49 -26.04
C GLU A 195 -11.34 2.41 -24.51
N GLN A 196 -11.26 3.55 -23.83
CA GLN A 196 -11.66 3.71 -22.42
C GLN A 196 -13.07 4.32 -22.39
N LYS A 197 -13.96 3.70 -21.59
CA LYS A 197 -15.36 4.12 -21.44
C LYS A 197 -15.42 5.58 -20.99
N ASP A 198 -16.14 6.42 -21.75
CA ASP A 198 -16.33 7.87 -21.52
C ASP A 198 -16.61 8.26 -20.05
N GLY A 199 -17.23 7.40 -19.24
CA GLY A 199 -17.48 7.64 -17.82
C GLY A 199 -16.22 7.68 -16.93
N GLN A 200 -15.17 6.91 -17.23
CA GLN A 200 -13.94 6.89 -16.42
C GLN A 200 -13.09 8.14 -16.63
N ILE A 201 -13.11 8.72 -17.83
CA ILE A 201 -12.34 9.92 -18.18
C ILE A 201 -12.93 11.14 -17.46
N VAL A 202 -14.26 11.24 -17.37
CA VAL A 202 -14.95 12.34 -16.68
C VAL A 202 -14.73 12.26 -15.17
N GLU A 203 -14.82 11.07 -14.56
CA GLU A 203 -14.55 10.90 -13.12
C GLU A 203 -13.09 11.19 -12.75
N GLN A 204 -12.13 10.82 -13.61
CA GLN A 204 -10.72 11.16 -13.41
C GLN A 204 -10.44 12.66 -13.59
N GLN A 205 -11.12 13.35 -14.52
CA GLN A 205 -10.99 14.79 -14.70
C GLN A 205 -11.57 15.58 -13.52
N GLU A 206 -12.70 15.14 -12.97
CA GLU A 206 -13.30 15.71 -11.76
C GLU A 206 -12.49 15.44 -10.48
N GLU A 207 -11.71 14.35 -10.45
CA GLU A 207 -10.83 14.00 -9.33
C GLU A 207 -9.61 14.94 -9.23
N LEU A 208 -9.22 15.57 -10.35
CA LEU A 208 -8.01 16.39 -10.51
C LEU A 208 -8.28 17.91 -10.50
N ASP A 209 -9.50 18.33 -10.16
CA ASP A 209 -9.83 19.74 -9.92
C ASP A 209 -9.04 20.33 -8.74
N GLU A 210 -8.45 21.53 -8.90
CA GLU A 210 -7.53 22.13 -7.92
C GLU A 210 -8.19 22.30 -6.54
N ASP A 211 -9.44 22.79 -6.51
CA ASP A 211 -10.20 22.99 -5.28
C ASP A 211 -10.46 21.65 -4.56
N ARG A 212 -10.80 20.59 -5.32
CA ARG A 212 -10.94 19.24 -4.76
C ARG A 212 -9.63 18.63 -4.29
N ILE A 213 -8.52 18.81 -5.02
CA ILE A 213 -7.18 18.35 -4.60
C ILE A 213 -6.77 19.05 -3.30
N TRP A 214 -6.99 20.37 -3.20
CA TRP A 214 -6.73 21.14 -1.99
C TRP A 214 -7.54 20.62 -0.80
N LEU A 215 -8.83 20.36 -0.98
CA LEU A 215 -9.67 19.81 0.08
C LEU A 215 -9.22 18.40 0.50
N LYS A 216 -8.84 17.55 -0.46
CA LYS A 216 -8.24 16.23 -0.18
C LYS A 216 -6.92 16.37 0.60
N ALA A 217 -6.08 17.34 0.27
CA ALA A 217 -4.84 17.61 1.00
C ALA A 217 -5.14 17.99 2.45
N CYS A 218 -6.03 18.97 2.66
CA CYS A 218 -6.47 19.42 3.98
C CYS A 218 -7.00 18.27 4.84
N MET A 219 -7.95 17.48 4.32
CA MET A 219 -8.51 16.35 5.08
C MET A 219 -7.46 15.29 5.44
N CYS A 220 -6.52 15.02 4.54
CA CYS A 220 -5.48 14.03 4.78
C CYS A 220 -4.52 14.48 5.87
N PHE A 221 -4.04 15.71 5.81
CA PHE A 221 -3.14 16.25 6.83
C PHE A 221 -3.83 16.40 8.20
N ILE A 222 -5.09 16.83 8.23
CA ILE A 222 -5.87 16.88 9.48
C ILE A 222 -6.01 15.47 10.07
N ARG A 223 -6.35 14.46 9.26
CA ARG A 223 -6.47 13.08 9.70
C ARG A 223 -5.14 12.50 10.20
N THR A 224 -4.03 12.75 9.48
CA THR A 224 -2.69 12.39 9.93
C THR A 224 -2.36 13.00 11.28
N ARG A 225 -2.63 14.29 11.45
CA ARG A 225 -2.40 15.01 12.72
C ARG A 225 -3.19 14.40 13.88
N LEU A 226 -4.48 14.13 13.68
CA LEU A 226 -5.34 13.51 14.69
C LEU A 226 -4.82 12.14 15.11
N LEU A 227 -4.52 11.27 14.14
CA LEU A 227 -4.01 9.92 14.39
C LEU A 227 -2.67 9.92 15.13
N LEU A 228 -1.71 10.74 14.69
CA LEU A 228 -0.39 10.83 15.34
C LEU A 228 -0.50 11.36 16.78
N ARG A 229 -1.42 12.31 17.04
CA ARG A 229 -1.66 12.83 18.41
C ARG A 229 -2.29 11.77 19.32
N ILE A 230 -3.24 10.98 18.82
CA ILE A 230 -3.85 9.87 19.59
C ILE A 230 -2.81 8.80 19.91
N LEU A 231 -2.01 8.39 18.92
CA LEU A 231 -1.00 7.34 19.08
C LEU A 231 0.18 7.77 19.95
N ARG A 232 0.40 9.08 20.15
CA ARG A 232 1.55 9.62 20.91
C ARG A 232 1.68 9.02 22.31
N GLN A 233 0.56 8.75 22.99
CA GLN A 233 0.56 8.19 24.35
C GLN A 233 1.06 6.75 24.42
N GLN A 234 1.13 6.03 23.30
CA GLN A 234 1.44 4.60 23.23
C GLN A 234 2.83 4.29 22.64
N GLN A 235 3.64 5.31 22.31
CA GLN A 235 4.87 5.14 21.54
C GLN A 235 6.15 5.10 22.39
N SER A 236 7.11 4.25 21.98
CA SER A 236 8.48 4.26 22.47
C SER A 236 9.28 5.46 21.89
N SER A 237 10.43 5.79 22.48
CA SER A 237 11.18 7.03 22.18
C SER A 237 11.60 7.21 20.71
N PHE A 238 11.97 6.13 20.01
CA PHE A 238 12.33 6.22 18.58
C PHE A 238 11.11 6.44 17.68
N VAL A 239 9.99 5.78 17.99
CA VAL A 239 8.74 5.95 17.25
C VAL A 239 8.20 7.37 17.48
N LEU A 240 8.40 7.92 18.68
CA LEU A 240 8.02 9.29 19.02
C LEU A 240 8.72 10.33 18.14
N GLN A 241 10.05 10.23 17.93
CA GLN A 241 10.78 11.20 17.10
C GLN A 241 10.26 11.24 15.66
N ARG A 242 9.99 10.07 15.06
CA ARG A 242 9.43 10.00 13.70
C ARG A 242 8.03 10.60 13.65
N SER A 243 7.19 10.32 14.64
CA SER A 243 5.84 10.90 14.73
C SER A 243 5.87 12.42 14.92
N GLU A 244 6.82 12.94 15.72
CA GLU A 244 6.99 14.38 15.92
C GLU A 244 7.45 15.10 14.64
N SER A 245 8.40 14.52 13.91
CA SER A 245 8.83 15.05 12.60
C SER A 245 7.67 15.06 11.59
N ALA A 246 6.86 14.00 11.58
CA ALA A 246 5.69 13.92 10.71
C ALA A 246 4.60 14.94 11.10
N LEU A 247 4.38 15.15 12.40
CA LEU A 247 3.49 16.20 12.90
C LEU A 247 3.96 17.59 12.46
N GLN A 248 5.26 17.89 12.61
CA GLN A 248 5.82 19.16 12.16
C GLN A 248 5.59 19.39 10.66
N THR A 249 5.92 18.39 9.83
CA THR A 249 5.69 18.44 8.37
C THR A 249 4.20 18.64 8.04
N THR A 250 3.31 18.03 8.83
CA THR A 250 1.86 18.15 8.67
C THR A 250 1.37 19.56 8.98
N GLU A 251 1.87 20.19 10.05
CA GLU A 251 1.52 21.57 10.40
C GLU A 251 2.06 22.56 9.35
N GLU A 252 3.29 22.35 8.84
CA GLU A 252 3.86 23.14 7.75
C GLU A 252 3.01 23.05 6.47
N ALA A 253 2.56 21.84 6.11
CA ALA A 253 1.67 21.65 4.96
C ALA A 253 0.31 22.35 5.16
N LEU A 254 -0.27 22.28 6.35
CA LEU A 254 -1.52 22.98 6.66
C LEU A 254 -1.36 24.50 6.64
N GLN A 255 -0.21 25.03 7.10
CA GLN A 255 0.11 26.46 6.97
C GLN A 255 0.23 26.87 5.51
N TRP A 256 0.85 26.05 4.66
CA TRP A 256 0.95 26.32 3.22
C TRP A 256 -0.42 26.28 2.53
N LEU A 257 -1.26 25.30 2.87
CA LEU A 257 -2.62 25.18 2.34
C LEU A 257 -3.55 26.31 2.82
N ASN A 258 -3.25 26.89 4.00
CA ASN A 258 -3.94 28.02 4.62
C ASN A 258 -5.47 27.91 4.65
N PRO A 259 -6.06 26.80 5.16
CA PRO A 259 -7.51 26.72 5.35
C PRO A 259 -7.97 27.70 6.44
N LYS A 260 -9.15 28.30 6.26
CA LYS A 260 -9.82 29.09 7.29
C LYS A 260 -10.08 28.23 8.54
N GLU A 261 -10.15 28.88 9.69
CA GLU A 261 -10.45 28.20 10.96
C GLU A 261 -11.78 27.42 10.91
N THR A 262 -12.80 27.97 10.25
CA THR A 262 -14.09 27.28 10.05
C THR A 262 -13.94 26.01 9.22
N THR A 263 -13.09 26.02 8.20
CA THR A 263 -12.78 24.86 7.37
C THR A 263 -12.00 23.82 8.17
N LEU A 264 -10.98 24.26 8.92
CA LEU A 264 -10.19 23.39 9.80
C LEU A 264 -11.10 22.67 10.82
N GLN A 265 -12.04 23.40 11.43
CA GLN A 265 -13.00 22.87 12.40
C GLN A 265 -13.94 21.84 11.75
N ALA A 266 -14.59 22.19 10.63
CA ALA A 266 -15.53 21.31 9.95
C ALA A 266 -14.88 20.00 9.48
N ILE A 267 -13.68 20.07 8.91
CA ILE A 267 -12.95 18.86 8.50
C ILE A 267 -12.48 18.06 9.72
N THR A 268 -12.04 18.73 10.79
CA THR A 268 -11.64 18.04 12.03
C THR A 268 -12.80 17.25 12.64
N GLU A 269 -14.01 17.81 12.64
CA GLU A 269 -15.21 17.12 13.11
C GLU A 269 -15.43 15.81 12.33
N VAL A 270 -15.57 15.89 11.01
CA VAL A 270 -15.79 14.71 10.15
C VAL A 270 -14.66 13.70 10.26
N MET A 271 -13.41 14.16 10.25
CA MET A 271 -12.22 13.30 10.30
C MET A 271 -11.90 12.79 11.71
N SER A 272 -12.73 13.07 12.72
CA SER A 272 -12.58 12.53 14.08
C SER A 272 -13.71 11.60 14.51
N GLU A 273 -14.82 11.54 13.75
CA GLU A 273 -16.03 10.77 14.09
C GLU A 273 -15.75 9.30 14.45
N ASP A 274 -14.82 8.66 13.74
CA ASP A 274 -14.46 7.25 13.91
C ASP A 274 -13.18 7.02 14.73
N LEU A 275 -12.57 8.08 15.28
CA LEU A 275 -11.34 8.00 16.09
C LEU A 275 -11.64 7.74 17.57
N ILE A 276 -12.26 6.59 17.84
CA ILE A 276 -12.59 6.14 19.20
C ILE A 276 -11.49 5.18 19.68
N PRO A 277 -10.70 5.52 20.71
CA PRO A 277 -9.53 4.74 21.13
C PRO A 277 -9.80 3.26 21.40
N GLU A 278 -10.98 2.93 21.93
CA GLU A 278 -11.42 1.56 22.19
C GLU A 278 -11.57 0.77 20.88
N LYS A 279 -12.26 1.33 19.89
CA LYS A 279 -12.45 0.69 18.57
C LYS A 279 -11.14 0.56 17.80
N MET A 280 -10.29 1.58 17.88
CA MET A 280 -8.97 1.58 17.23
C MET A 280 -8.05 0.46 17.73
N ARG A 281 -8.24 -0.01 18.97
CA ARG A 281 -7.46 -1.10 19.56
C ARG A 281 -8.01 -2.49 19.18
N GLU A 282 -9.28 -2.56 18.80
CA GLU A 282 -9.96 -3.81 18.43
C GLU A 282 -9.87 -4.09 16.92
N ASP A 283 -9.78 -3.04 16.08
CA ASP A 283 -9.74 -3.11 14.61
C ASP A 283 -8.36 -3.50 14.03
N TYR A 284 -7.65 -4.45 14.65
CA TYR A 284 -6.47 -5.08 14.02
C TYR A 284 -6.93 -6.02 12.91
N GLN A 285 -7.31 -5.45 11.77
CA GLN A 285 -7.73 -6.18 10.56
C GLN A 285 -6.58 -6.89 9.84
N ASP A 286 -5.50 -7.24 10.54
CA ASP A 286 -4.33 -7.88 9.93
C ASP A 286 -4.65 -9.34 9.63
N GLY A 287 -4.70 -9.69 8.34
CA GLY A 287 -4.91 -11.05 7.87
C GLY A 287 -6.35 -11.51 7.76
N GLU A 288 -7.33 -10.60 7.94
CA GLU A 288 -8.75 -10.93 7.75
C GLU A 288 -9.03 -11.34 6.30
N SER A 289 -9.90 -12.34 6.13
CA SER A 289 -10.31 -12.83 4.81
C SER A 289 -11.08 -11.76 4.05
N LEU A 290 -10.74 -11.51 2.78
CA LEU A 290 -11.46 -10.52 1.95
C LEU A 290 -12.95 -10.86 1.77
N GLY A 291 -13.35 -12.12 1.98
CA GLY A 291 -14.76 -12.53 1.92
C GLY A 291 -15.60 -12.07 3.12
N SER A 292 -14.97 -11.75 4.27
CA SER A 292 -15.66 -11.31 5.49
C SER A 292 -15.50 -9.81 5.76
N VAL A 293 -14.53 -9.14 5.12
CA VAL A 293 -14.28 -7.71 5.35
C VAL A 293 -15.22 -6.86 4.50
N CYS A 294 -16.05 -6.06 5.16
CA CYS A 294 -16.82 -5.00 4.51
C CYS A 294 -16.06 -3.67 4.61
N VAL A 295 -15.29 -3.31 3.57
CA VAL A 295 -14.56 -2.03 3.51
C VAL A 295 -15.43 -0.99 2.80
N GLN A 296 -15.87 0.04 3.53
CA GLN A 296 -16.50 1.21 2.90
C GLN A 296 -15.48 1.98 2.07
N SER A 297 -15.92 2.48 0.91
CA SER A 297 -15.05 3.28 0.05
C SER A 297 -14.65 4.60 0.72
N PHE A 298 -13.49 5.12 0.34
CA PHE A 298 -12.99 6.41 0.85
C PHE A 298 -14.02 7.51 0.63
N ARG A 299 -14.71 7.42 -0.51
CA ARG A 299 -15.75 8.34 -0.94
C ARG A 299 -16.93 8.34 0.02
N GLU A 300 -17.49 7.16 0.28
CA GLU A 300 -18.66 7.01 1.15
C GLU A 300 -18.35 7.32 2.61
N ARG A 301 -17.17 6.87 3.09
CA ARG A 301 -16.83 6.96 4.52
C ARG A 301 -16.48 8.38 4.96
N TRP A 302 -15.74 9.12 4.14
CA TRP A 302 -15.23 10.45 4.51
C TRP A 302 -15.53 11.53 3.47
N TRP A 303 -15.21 11.30 2.19
CA TRP A 303 -15.24 12.38 1.17
C TRP A 303 -16.61 13.05 1.04
N ASN A 304 -17.68 12.25 0.90
CA ASN A 304 -19.03 12.78 0.73
C ASN A 304 -19.48 13.60 1.95
N LYS A 305 -19.10 13.16 3.17
CA LYS A 305 -19.40 13.92 4.40
C LYS A 305 -18.68 15.26 4.42
N VAL A 306 -17.39 15.28 4.03
CA VAL A 306 -16.63 16.53 3.94
C VAL A 306 -17.24 17.46 2.88
N LEU A 307 -17.66 16.96 1.72
CA LEU A 307 -18.33 17.80 0.71
C LEU A 307 -19.62 18.44 1.22
N LEU A 308 -20.41 17.72 2.03
CA LEU A 308 -21.66 18.25 2.62
C LEU A 308 -21.44 19.40 3.61
N THR A 309 -20.21 19.61 4.09
CA THR A 309 -19.89 20.77 4.96
C THR A 309 -19.88 22.10 4.19
N GLY A 310 -19.89 22.10 2.85
CA GLY A 310 -19.88 23.31 2.04
C GLY A 310 -18.53 24.04 2.01
N VAL A 311 -17.43 23.37 2.41
CA VAL A 311 -16.08 23.99 2.44
C VAL A 311 -15.64 24.53 1.07
N LEU A 312 -15.89 23.79 -0.02
CA LEU A 312 -15.52 24.25 -1.37
C LEU A 312 -16.27 25.53 -1.79
N GLU A 313 -17.46 25.76 -1.23
CA GLU A 313 -18.24 26.97 -1.50
C GLU A 313 -17.72 28.19 -0.72
N THR A 314 -16.95 27.97 0.34
CA THR A 314 -16.56 29.03 1.28
C THR A 314 -15.06 29.33 1.31
N ASP A 315 -14.20 28.40 0.89
CA ASP A 315 -12.75 28.47 1.14
C ASP A 315 -11.84 27.85 0.05
N GLY A 316 -12.38 27.53 -1.12
CA GLY A 316 -11.59 26.98 -2.23
C GLY A 316 -10.47 27.93 -2.71
N PRO A 317 -9.26 27.42 -3.06
CA PRO A 317 -8.16 28.18 -3.65
C PRO A 317 -8.56 29.19 -4.73
N HIS A 318 -9.43 28.80 -5.67
CA HIS A 318 -9.87 29.67 -6.75
C HIS A 318 -10.72 30.87 -6.29
N ARG A 319 -11.28 30.84 -5.08
CA ARG A 319 -12.03 31.96 -4.48
C ARG A 319 -11.12 32.95 -3.75
N ASN A 320 -10.03 32.48 -3.17
CA ASN A 320 -9.05 33.34 -2.50
C ASN A 320 -8.25 34.22 -3.49
N ALA A 321 -8.23 33.87 -4.78
CA ALA A 321 -7.64 34.70 -5.84
C ALA A 321 -8.56 35.84 -6.35
N LYS A 322 -9.83 35.89 -5.91
CA LYS A 322 -10.81 36.91 -6.33
C LYS A 322 -11.14 37.95 -5.24
N SER A 323 -10.41 37.94 -4.13
CA SER A 323 -10.53 38.90 -3.02
C SER A 323 -9.37 39.87 -2.99
#